data_AF-A0A926DA88-F1
#
_entry.id   AF-A0A926DA88-F1
#
_cell.length_a   1.000
_cell.length_b   1.000
_cell.length_c   1.000
_cell.angle_alpha   90.00
_cell.angle_beta   90.00
_cell.angle_gamma   90.00
#
_symmetry.space_group_name_H-M   'P 1'
#
loop_
_entity.id
_entity.type
_entity.pdbx_description
1 polymer ?
#
loop_
_entity_poly.entity_id
_entity_poly.type
_entity_poly.pdbx_seq_one_letter_code
_entity_poly.pdbx_strand_id
1 'polypeptide(L)' 'MSNKNVVPEAREALNKFKMEAANEVGVNLKQGYNGDLTSKQAGSVGGQMVKKMIEQYEKNMK' A
#
# COMPACT_ATOMS: atom_id res chain seq x y z
N MET A 1 1.12 -9.76 -18.44
CA MET A 1 0.33 -10.26 -17.29
C MET A 1 -0.37 -9.07 -16.66
N SER A 2 -1.68 -8.90 -16.87
CA SER A 2 -2.44 -7.85 -16.17
C SER A 2 -2.68 -8.31 -14.73
N ASN A 3 -2.12 -7.59 -13.76
CA ASN A 3 -2.45 -7.79 -12.35
C ASN A 3 -3.95 -7.47 -12.18
N LYS A 4 -4.80 -8.50 -12.23
CA LYS A 4 -6.22 -8.35 -11.93
C LYS A 4 -6.31 -8.08 -10.43
N ASN A 5 -6.89 -6.94 -10.07
CA ASN A 5 -7.35 -6.75 -8.70
C ASN A 5 -8.32 -7.89 -8.40
N VAL A 6 -7.96 -8.76 -7.45
CA VAL A 6 -8.76 -9.94 -7.07
C VAL A 6 -10.14 -9.55 -6.52
N VAL A 7 -10.25 -8.33 -5.98
CA VAL A 7 -11.50 -7.72 -5.51
C VAL A 7 -11.60 -6.31 -6.08
N PRO A 8 -12.40 -6.09 -7.16
CA PRO A 8 -12.55 -4.78 -7.79
C PRO A 8 -13.07 -3.69 -6.84
N GLU A 9 -14.00 -4.05 -5.96
CA GLU A 9 -14.67 -3.15 -5.01
C GLU A 9 -13.68 -2.57 -3.99
N ALA A 10 -12.62 -3.32 -3.66
CA ALA A 10 -11.59 -2.89 -2.73
C ALA A 10 -10.59 -1.89 -3.34
N ARG A 11 -10.65 -1.62 -4.66
CA ARG A 11 -9.64 -0.82 -5.36
C ARG A 11 -9.48 0.58 -4.79
N GLU A 12 -10.58 1.25 -4.46
CA GLU A 12 -10.52 2.60 -3.90
C GLU A 12 -9.95 2.59 -2.48
N ALA A 13 -10.41 1.66 -1.64
CA ALA A 13 -9.91 1.49 -0.29
C ALA A 13 -8.41 1.17 -0.27
N LEU A 14 -7.96 0.27 -1.15
CA LEU A 14 -6.54 -0.07 -1.32
C LEU A 14 -5.71 1.12 -1.80
N ASN A 15 -6.25 1.97 -2.68
CA ASN A 15 -5.56 3.17 -3.11
C ASN A 15 -5.39 4.17 -1.97
N LYS A 16 -6.45 4.42 -1.17
CA LYS A 16 -6.37 5.28 0.02
C LYS A 16 -5.34 4.73 1.02
N PHE A 17 -5.43 3.44 1.31
CA PHE A 17 -4.52 2.75 2.22
C PHE A 17 -3.05 2.84 1.78
N LYS A 18 -2.78 2.69 0.48
CA LYS A 18 -1.45 2.85 -0.08
C LYS A 18 -0.91 4.27 0.09
N MET A 19 -1.75 5.30 -0.11
CA MET A 19 -1.35 6.70 0.08
C MET A 19 -1.04 7.01 1.55
N GLU A 20 -1.87 6.49 2.47
CA GLU A 20 -1.62 6.61 3.92
C GLU A 20 -0.30 5.93 4.31
N ALA A 21 -0.08 4.69 3.86
CA ALA A 21 1.15 3.96 4.12
C ALA A 21 2.39 4.70 3.59
N ALA A 22 2.28 5.34 2.42
CA ALA A 22 3.35 6.15 1.85
C ALA A 22 3.68 7.39 2.69
N ASN A 23 2.65 8.10 3.15
CA ASN A 23 2.81 9.27 4.03
C ASN A 23 3.53 8.90 5.33
N GLU A 24 3.19 7.76 5.93
CA GLU A 24 3.82 7.30 7.19
C GLU A 24 5.29 6.93 7.05
N VAL A 25 5.69 6.39 5.89
CA VAL A 25 7.10 6.06 5.61
C VAL A 25 7.85 7.21 4.96
N GLY A 26 7.25 8.40 4.86
CA GLY A 26 7.88 9.61 4.30
C GLY A 26 8.18 9.50 2.80
N VAL A 27 7.43 8.67 2.05
CA VAL A 27 7.60 8.52 0.61
C VAL A 27 6.56 9.36 -0.10
N ASN A 28 7.01 10.27 -0.97
CA ASN A 28 6.14 11.07 -1.82
C ASN A 28 5.59 10.22 -2.97
N LEU A 29 4.48 9.53 -2.72
CA LEU A 29 3.77 8.75 -3.72
C LEU A 29 2.77 9.63 -4.48
N LYS A 30 2.88 9.65 -5.81
CA LYS A 30 2.03 10.45 -6.70
C LYS A 30 0.88 9.63 -7.26
N GLN A 31 -0.25 10.26 -7.52
CA GLN A 31 -1.31 9.66 -8.33
C GLN A 31 -0.89 9.71 -9.81
N GLY A 32 -0.21 8.67 -10.27
CA GLY A 32 0.33 8.59 -11.63
C GLY A 32 1.70 7.92 -11.67
N TYR A 33 2.61 8.51 -12.44
CA TYR A 33 3.96 8.00 -12.59
C TYR A 33 4.77 8.16 -11.31
N ASN A 34 5.40 7.06 -10.88
CA ASN A 34 6.29 6.98 -9.72
C ASN A 34 7.60 6.26 -10.06
N GLY A 35 7.99 6.24 -11.34
CA GLY A 35 9.23 5.56 -11.76
C GLY A 35 10.51 6.26 -11.32
N ASP A 36 10.40 7.45 -10.74
CA ASP A 36 11.47 8.16 -10.05
C ASP A 36 11.71 7.63 -8.62
N LEU A 37 10.79 6.85 -8.05
CA LEU A 37 11.00 6.23 -6.75
C LEU A 37 12.02 5.10 -6.84
N THR A 38 12.94 5.07 -5.88
CA THR A 38 13.86 3.93 -5.73
C THR A 38 13.08 2.67 -5.33
N SER A 39 13.61 1.49 -5.67
CA SER A 39 13.01 0.21 -5.26
C SER A 39 12.85 0.10 -3.74
N LYS A 40 13.75 0.72 -2.97
CA LYS A 40 13.66 0.80 -1.51
C LYS A 40 12.44 1.60 -1.04
N GLN A 41 12.16 2.74 -1.68
CA GLN A 41 10.99 3.57 -1.36
C GLN A 41 9.68 2.89 -1.76
N ALA A 42 9.60 2.32 -2.96
CA ALA A 42 8.41 1.57 -3.36
C ALA A 42 8.18 0.34 -2.45
N GLY A 43 9.26 -0.35 -2.10
CA GLY A 43 9.23 -1.48 -1.17
C GLY A 43 8.80 -1.10 0.25
N SER A 44 9.23 0.05 0.78
CA SER A 44 8.83 0.48 2.13
C SER A 44 7.34 0.78 2.21
N VAL A 45 6.73 1.37 1.17
CA VAL A 45 5.27 1.57 1.11
C VAL A 45 4.53 0.23 1.16
N GLY A 46 4.90 -0.71 0.29
CA GLY A 46 4.27 -2.03 0.24
C GLY A 46 4.45 -2.83 1.54
N GLY A 47 5.65 -2.78 2.13
CA GLY A 47 5.92 -3.41 3.43
C GLY A 47 5.06 -2.82 4.55
N GLN A 48 4.84 -1.51 4.54
CA GLN A 48 4.05 -0.84 5.57
C GLN A 48 2.55 -1.17 5.45
N MET A 49 2.05 -1.30 4.22
CA MET A 49 0.70 -1.82 3.97
C MET A 49 0.51 -3.22 4.56
N VAL A 50 1.44 -4.15 4.29
CA VAL A 50 1.36 -5.53 4.80
C VAL A 50 1.44 -5.57 6.32
N LYS A 51 2.36 -4.79 6.93
CA LYS A 51 2.49 -4.72 8.39
C LYS A 51 1.17 -4.33 9.06
N LYS A 52 0.53 -3.28 8.58
CA LYS A 52 -0.78 -2.83 9.11
C LYS A 52 -1.89 -3.86 8.91
N MET A 53 -1.93 -4.54 7.76
CA MET A 53 -2.91 -5.60 7.52
C MET A 53 -2.75 -6.75 8.52
N ILE A 54 -1.52 -7.16 8.81
CA ILE A 54 -1.22 -8.19 9.82
C ILE A 54 -1.62 -7.69 11.21
N GLU A 55 -1.24 -6.48 11.60
CA GLU A 55 -1.62 -5.90 12.91
C GLU A 55 -3.14 -5.83 13.10
N GLN A 56 -3.90 -5.45 12.07
CA GLN A 56 -5.36 -5.44 12.12
C GLN A 56 -5.93 -6.86 12.25
N TYR A 57 -5.40 -7.82 11.50
CA TYR A 57 -5.81 -9.21 11.58
C TYR A 57 -5.56 -9.79 12.99
N GLU A 58 -4.36 -9.60 13.53
CA GLU A 58 -4.01 -10.04 14.89
C GLU A 58 -4.88 -9.40 15.98
N LYS A 59 -5.27 -8.13 15.81
CA LYS A 59 -6.19 -7.45 16.74
C LYS A 59 -7.60 -8.03 16.71
N ASN A 60 -8.08 -8.44 15.53
CA ASN A 60 -9.42 -8.98 15.34
C ASN A 60 -9.53 -10.48 15.70
N MET A 61 -8.39 -11.17 15.89
CA MET A 61 -8.35 -12.56 16.36
C MET A 61 -8.40 -12.68 17.89
N LYS A 62 -8.21 -11.59 18.61
CA LYS A 62 -8.31 -11.52 20.08
C LYS A 62 -9.73 -11.19 20.50
#